data_AF-A0A6G1JCH3-F1
#
_entry.id   AF-A0A6G1JCH3-F1
#
_cell.length_a   1.000
_cell.length_b   1.000
_cell.length_c   1.000
_cell.angle_alpha   90.00
_cell.angle_beta   90.00
_cell.angle_gamma   90.00
#
_symmetry.space_group_name_H-M   'P 1'
#
loop_
_entity.id
_entity.type
_entity.pdbx_description
1 polymer ?
#
loop_
_entity_poly.entity_id
_entity_poly.type
_entity_poly.pdbx_seq_one_letter_code
_entity_poly.pdbx_strand_id
1 'polypeptide(L)'
;MTNLERPYVQAISVSPLMRLLVVLLSLLSLGLAASSESAPQLLYQVDSFSTIKTCAQRCFWYSSGGCTTDKLAADLGCPYGYCKKDGEFGALNSCYCRADNMPVAGTILSSCIKSACTVGNSLVDISLATSLYSGYCSSLGFQAATAEVPAKTTADTRGTMATTTI
;
A
#
# COMPACT_ATOMS: atom_id res chain seq x y z
N MET A 1 -32.52 -1.54 -60.86
CA MET A 1 -31.86 -0.28 -60.51
C MET A 1 -31.87 -0.18 -58.99
N THR A 2 -30.77 -0.57 -58.34
CA THR A 2 -30.62 -0.70 -56.89
C THR A 2 -30.09 0.60 -56.30
N ASN A 3 -30.83 1.21 -55.36
CA ASN A 3 -30.39 2.38 -54.61
C ASN A 3 -29.46 1.96 -53.47
N LEU A 4 -28.29 2.60 -53.40
CA LEU A 4 -27.26 2.40 -52.38
C LEU A 4 -27.46 3.47 -51.29
N GLU A 5 -27.96 3.10 -50.12
CA GLU A 5 -28.00 4.01 -48.96
C GLU A 5 -26.65 4.00 -48.24
N ARG A 6 -26.02 5.17 -48.13
CA ARG A 6 -24.79 5.42 -47.36
C ARG A 6 -25.16 5.66 -45.89
N PRO A 7 -24.54 4.97 -44.91
CA PRO A 7 -24.70 5.33 -43.51
C PRO A 7 -23.93 6.64 -43.21
N TYR A 8 -24.67 7.60 -42.65
CA TYR A 8 -24.19 8.89 -42.17
C TYR A 8 -23.46 8.70 -40.84
N VAL A 9 -22.14 8.84 -40.83
CA VAL A 9 -21.33 8.85 -39.60
C VAL A 9 -21.52 10.22 -38.94
N GLN A 10 -22.26 10.27 -37.83
CA GLN A 10 -22.39 11.49 -37.03
C GLN A 10 -21.07 11.78 -36.32
N ALA A 11 -20.41 12.87 -36.73
CA ALA A 11 -19.30 13.46 -36.00
C ALA A 11 -19.83 14.04 -34.67
N ILE A 12 -19.46 13.42 -33.55
CA ILE A 12 -19.79 13.91 -32.21
C ILE A 12 -18.98 15.19 -31.98
N SER A 13 -19.63 16.35 -32.13
CA SER A 13 -19.06 17.66 -31.81
C SER A 13 -18.91 17.79 -30.30
N VAL A 14 -17.72 17.44 -29.81
CA VAL A 14 -17.35 17.60 -28.39
C VAL A 14 -17.19 19.09 -28.12
N SER A 15 -18.15 19.69 -27.42
CA SER A 15 -18.16 21.12 -27.10
C SER A 15 -16.87 21.55 -26.39
N PRO A 16 -16.34 22.76 -26.63
CA PRO A 16 -15.10 23.25 -25.98
C PRO A 16 -15.22 23.26 -24.44
N LEU A 17 -16.43 23.50 -23.91
CA LEU A 17 -16.77 23.35 -22.50
C LEU A 17 -16.55 21.92 -21.98
N MET A 18 -16.92 20.90 -22.78
CA MET A 18 -16.77 19.49 -22.40
C MET A 18 -15.29 19.05 -22.42
N ARG A 19 -14.49 19.61 -23.34
CA ARG A 19 -13.03 19.41 -23.36
C ARG A 19 -12.36 20.03 -22.13
N LEU A 20 -12.77 21.24 -21.74
CA LEU A 20 -12.25 21.92 -20.54
C LEU A 20 -12.60 21.15 -19.26
N LEU A 21 -13.83 20.61 -19.17
CA LEU A 21 -14.31 19.83 -18.03
C LEU A 21 -13.51 18.53 -17.85
N VAL A 22 -13.21 17.83 -18.95
CA VAL A 22 -12.37 16.62 -18.93
C VAL A 22 -10.94 16.94 -18.45
N VAL A 23 -10.33 18.03 -18.96
CA VAL A 23 -8.98 18.45 -18.53
C VAL A 23 -8.95 18.83 -17.05
N LEU A 24 -9.96 19.55 -16.55
CA LEU A 24 -10.09 19.91 -15.13
C LEU A 24 -10.26 18.67 -14.24
N LEU A 25 -11.09 17.70 -14.65
CA LEU A 25 -11.26 16.42 -13.94
C LEU A 25 -9.95 15.62 -13.89
N SER A 26 -9.21 15.55 -15.01
CA SER A 26 -7.92 14.86 -15.05
C SER A 26 -6.86 15.50 -14.14
N LEU A 27 -6.79 16.84 -14.12
CA LEU A 27 -5.87 17.59 -13.24
C LEU A 27 -6.22 17.42 -11.76
N LEU A 28 -7.51 17.35 -11.41
CA LEU A 28 -7.95 17.14 -10.04
C LEU A 28 -7.59 15.74 -9.51
N SER A 29 -7.63 14.71 -10.36
CA SER A 29 -7.22 13.36 -9.99
C SER A 29 -5.72 13.21 -9.72
N LEU A 30 -4.85 13.98 -10.38
CA LEU A 30 -3.39 13.93 -10.14
C LEU A 30 -2.99 14.57 -8.79
N GLY A 31 -3.73 15.58 -8.32
CA GLY A 31 -3.41 16.29 -7.08
C GLY A 31 -3.67 15.48 -5.80
N LEU A 32 -4.65 14.59 -5.81
CA LEU A 32 -5.04 13.83 -4.60
C LEU A 32 -4.00 12.78 -4.18
N ALA A 33 -3.39 12.09 -5.14
CA ALA A 33 -2.47 10.97 -4.87
C ALA A 33 -1.17 11.41 -4.17
N ALA A 34 -0.64 12.59 -4.50
CA ALA A 34 0.61 13.09 -3.91
C ALA A 34 0.45 13.55 -2.45
N SER A 35 -0.79 13.84 -2.01
CA SER A 35 -1.06 14.41 -0.69
C SER A 35 -1.07 13.37 0.43
N SER A 36 -1.49 12.12 0.14
CA SER A 36 -1.60 11.06 1.14
C SER A 36 -0.24 10.57 1.62
N GLU A 37 0.77 10.55 0.74
CA GLU A 37 2.09 9.99 1.04
C GLU A 37 2.86 10.78 2.12
N SER A 38 2.70 12.11 2.12
CA SER A 38 3.35 13.02 3.07
C SER A 38 2.51 13.32 4.31
N ALA A 39 1.34 12.67 4.45
CA ALA A 39 0.53 12.75 5.65
C ALA A 39 0.98 11.69 6.67
N PRO A 40 0.85 11.96 7.99
CA PRO A 40 0.93 10.94 9.02
C PRO A 40 -0.06 9.81 8.75
N GLN A 41 0.33 8.58 9.07
CA GLN A 41 -0.58 7.44 9.01
C GLN A 41 -1.67 7.56 10.06
N LEU A 42 -2.88 7.16 9.68
CA LEU A 42 -4.08 7.19 10.53
C LEU A 42 -4.73 5.82 10.66
N LEU A 43 -3.95 4.73 10.52
CA LEU A 43 -4.44 3.36 10.61
C LEU A 43 -5.16 3.08 11.94
N TYR A 44 -4.73 3.70 13.04
CA TYR A 44 -5.40 3.55 14.33
C TYR A 44 -6.78 4.25 14.41
N GLN A 45 -7.10 5.12 13.45
CA GLN A 45 -8.38 5.83 13.37
C GLN A 45 -9.38 5.15 12.45
N VAL A 46 -8.98 4.13 11.68
CA VAL A 46 -9.95 3.40 10.84
C VAL A 46 -10.84 2.52 11.71
N ASP A 47 -12.13 2.42 11.36
CA ASP A 47 -13.12 1.70 12.18
C ASP A 47 -12.72 0.25 12.47
N SER A 48 -12.13 -0.43 11.47
CA SER A 48 -11.65 -1.81 11.59
C SER A 48 -10.54 -1.97 12.64
N PHE A 49 -9.80 -0.92 12.98
CA PHE A 49 -8.80 -0.98 14.05
C PHE A 49 -9.45 -1.23 15.42
N SER A 50 -10.61 -0.63 15.68
CA SER A 50 -11.33 -0.82 16.95
C SER A 50 -11.85 -2.26 17.14
N THR A 51 -11.96 -3.02 16.05
CA THR A 51 -12.49 -4.39 16.05
C THR A 51 -11.46 -5.47 16.36
N ILE A 52 -10.16 -5.18 16.23
CA ILE A 52 -9.11 -6.15 16.61
C ILE A 52 -8.87 -6.09 18.12
N LYS A 53 -8.45 -7.22 18.72
CA LYS A 53 -8.18 -7.28 20.17
C LYS A 53 -7.18 -6.23 20.62
N THR A 54 -7.35 -5.69 21.81
CA THR A 54 -6.43 -4.71 22.41
C THR A 54 -4.98 -5.18 22.47
N CYS A 55 -4.74 -6.48 22.67
CA CYS A 55 -3.39 -7.05 22.64
C CYS A 55 -2.71 -6.88 21.26
N ALA A 56 -3.48 -6.97 20.17
CA ALA A 56 -3.01 -6.77 18.81
C ALA A 56 -2.94 -5.26 18.46
N GLN A 57 -3.88 -4.45 18.93
CA GLN A 57 -3.81 -2.98 18.80
C GLN A 57 -2.50 -2.43 19.37
N ARG A 58 -2.05 -2.96 20.52
CA ARG A 58 -0.78 -2.61 21.17
C ARG A 58 0.47 -2.90 20.32
N CYS A 59 0.36 -3.75 19.30
CA CYS A 59 1.43 -4.01 18.36
C CYS A 59 1.59 -2.91 17.30
N PHE A 60 0.54 -2.10 17.10
CA PHE A 60 0.61 -0.93 16.22
C PHE A 60 1.07 0.31 16.99
N TRP A 61 0.49 0.56 18.15
CA TRP A 61 0.80 1.73 18.96
C TRP A 61 0.45 1.50 20.42
N TYR A 62 0.99 2.32 21.32
CA TYR A 62 0.59 2.34 22.72
C TYR A 62 0.68 3.76 23.29
N SER A 63 -0.04 4.00 24.39
CA SER A 63 0.11 5.21 25.19
C SER A 63 0.59 4.85 26.59
N SER A 64 1.63 5.54 27.06
CA SER A 64 2.17 5.40 28.42
C SER A 64 2.56 6.77 28.95
N GLY A 65 2.16 7.10 30.18
CA GLY A 65 2.49 8.38 30.80
C GLY A 65 1.95 9.61 30.03
N GLY A 66 0.84 9.46 29.30
CA GLY A 66 0.28 10.53 28.44
C GLY A 66 0.99 10.70 27.10
N CYS A 67 1.97 9.84 26.79
CA CYS A 67 2.73 9.88 25.55
C CYS A 67 2.33 8.73 24.63
N THR A 68 1.89 9.09 23.43
CA THR A 68 1.55 8.14 22.37
C THR A 68 2.79 7.80 21.54
N THR A 69 2.96 6.50 21.28
CA THR A 69 4.06 5.94 20.48
C THR A 69 3.50 5.08 19.36
N ASP A 70 3.88 5.37 18.11
CA ASP A 70 3.66 4.48 16.96
C ASP A 70 4.70 3.37 16.99
N LYS A 71 4.34 2.25 17.63
CA LYS A 71 5.24 1.13 17.88
C LYS A 71 5.66 0.47 16.56
N LEU A 72 4.72 0.26 15.64
CA LEU A 72 5.03 -0.40 14.39
C LEU A 72 5.94 0.48 13.52
N ALA A 73 5.69 1.80 13.48
CA ALA A 73 6.61 2.71 12.80
C ALA A 73 8.02 2.68 13.40
N ALA A 74 8.14 2.67 14.73
CA ALA A 74 9.43 2.57 15.40
C ALA A 74 10.18 1.28 15.01
N ASP A 75 9.49 0.14 15.02
CA ASP A 75 10.07 -1.16 14.65
C ASP A 75 10.43 -1.24 13.14
N LEU A 76 9.70 -0.52 12.29
CA LEU A 76 10.00 -0.35 10.85
C LEU A 76 11.13 0.66 10.57
N GLY A 77 11.62 1.37 11.59
CA GLY A 77 12.60 2.44 11.43
C GLY A 77 12.05 3.70 10.75
N CYS A 78 10.73 3.88 10.76
CA CYS A 78 10.08 5.07 10.21
C CYS A 78 10.07 6.21 11.23
N PRO A 79 10.46 7.44 10.83
CA PRO A 79 10.28 8.62 11.68
C PRO A 79 8.80 8.83 12.02
N TYR A 80 8.50 9.05 13.30
CA TYR A 80 7.15 9.26 13.80
C TYR A 80 7.14 10.37 14.87
N GLY A 81 5.96 10.95 15.11
CA GLY A 81 5.79 12.03 16.06
C GLY A 81 5.64 11.54 17.51
N TYR A 82 6.73 11.18 18.17
CA TYR A 82 6.69 10.75 19.58
C TYR A 82 6.01 11.80 20.49
N CYS A 83 5.05 11.36 21.31
CA CYS A 83 4.22 12.21 22.18
C CYS A 83 3.48 13.35 21.45
N LYS A 84 3.28 13.26 20.13
CA LYS A 84 2.38 14.18 19.43
C LYS A 84 0.93 13.81 19.70
N LYS A 85 0.05 14.78 19.48
CA LYS A 85 -1.41 14.59 19.58
C LYS A 85 -1.91 13.64 18.49
N ASP A 86 -3.15 13.20 18.65
CA ASP A 86 -3.85 12.42 17.64
C ASP A 86 -3.88 13.15 16.29
N GLY A 87 -3.73 12.38 15.23
CA GLY A 87 -3.55 12.87 13.86
C GLY A 87 -2.11 13.20 13.48
N GLU A 88 -1.18 13.31 14.45
CA GLU A 88 0.20 13.77 14.18
C GLU A 88 1.29 12.79 14.64
N PHE A 89 0.97 11.82 15.51
CA PHE A 89 2.00 10.92 16.05
C PHE A 89 2.44 9.83 15.08
N GLY A 90 1.61 9.48 14.08
CA GLY A 90 1.91 8.43 13.12
C GLY A 90 3.10 8.77 12.24
N ALA A 91 3.82 7.77 11.76
CA ALA A 91 4.82 7.97 10.71
C ALA A 91 4.18 8.40 9.39
N LEU A 92 4.96 9.04 8.50
CA LEU A 92 4.49 9.34 7.15
C LEU A 92 4.08 8.07 6.39
N ASN A 93 2.98 8.14 5.64
CA ASN A 93 2.51 7.01 4.83
C ASN A 93 3.57 6.53 3.83
N SER A 94 4.37 7.45 3.27
CA SER A 94 5.49 7.12 2.36
C SER A 94 6.55 6.19 2.97
N CYS A 95 6.79 6.29 4.28
CA CYS A 95 7.67 5.36 4.98
C CYS A 95 6.89 4.14 5.46
N TYR A 96 5.78 4.37 6.14
CA TYR A 96 4.98 3.31 6.76
C TYR A 96 4.56 2.27 5.72
N CYS A 97 3.99 2.71 4.60
CA CYS A 97 3.47 1.85 3.55
C CYS A 97 4.45 1.57 2.41
N ARG A 98 5.75 1.86 2.58
CA ARG A 98 6.76 1.58 1.55
C ARG A 98 6.76 0.09 1.19
N ALA A 99 6.95 -0.21 -0.10
CA ALA A 99 6.77 -1.55 -0.66
C ALA A 99 7.59 -2.65 0.05
N ASP A 100 8.82 -2.34 0.45
CA ASP A 100 9.73 -3.18 1.24
C ASP A 100 9.34 -3.29 2.71
N ASN A 101 8.72 -2.25 3.28
CA ASN A 101 8.23 -2.25 4.67
C ASN A 101 6.99 -3.12 4.85
N MET A 102 6.14 -3.29 3.83
CA MET A 102 4.92 -4.08 3.95
C MET A 102 5.13 -5.55 4.40
N PRO A 103 6.04 -6.34 3.79
CA PRO A 103 6.33 -7.70 4.28
C PRO A 103 7.01 -7.71 5.66
N VAL A 104 7.85 -6.71 5.95
CA VAL A 104 8.53 -6.57 7.25
C VAL A 104 7.52 -6.29 8.36
N ALA A 105 6.56 -5.41 8.12
CA ALA A 105 5.46 -5.11 9.04
C ALA A 105 4.65 -6.35 9.37
N GLY A 106 4.34 -7.19 8.37
CA GLY A 106 3.67 -8.46 8.59
C GLY A 106 4.43 -9.39 9.55
N THR A 107 5.76 -9.42 9.44
CA THR A 107 6.63 -10.22 10.33
C THR A 107 6.67 -9.66 11.75
N ILE A 108 6.82 -8.34 11.90
CA ILE A 108 6.83 -7.64 13.19
C ILE A 108 5.49 -7.83 13.92
N LEU A 109 4.37 -7.58 13.23
CA LEU A 109 3.04 -7.77 13.76
C LEU A 109 2.80 -9.21 14.19
N SER A 110 3.20 -10.18 13.36
CA SER A 110 3.08 -11.60 13.68
C SER A 110 3.83 -11.97 14.97
N SER A 111 5.06 -11.47 15.11
CA SER A 111 5.90 -11.72 16.29
C SER A 111 5.32 -11.07 17.55
N CYS A 112 4.90 -9.80 17.45
CA CYS A 112 4.29 -9.08 18.56
C CYS A 112 2.97 -9.72 19.01
N ILE A 113 2.11 -10.13 18.08
CA ILE A 113 0.81 -10.74 18.42
C ILE A 113 1.01 -12.11 19.06
N LYS A 114 1.96 -12.92 18.59
CA LYS A 114 2.29 -14.20 19.23
C LYS A 114 2.72 -14.04 20.69
N SER A 115 3.38 -12.94 21.04
CA SER A 115 3.82 -12.70 22.43
C SER A 115 2.75 -12.00 23.27
N ALA A 116 2.00 -11.06 22.70
CA ALA A 116 1.03 -10.23 23.44
C ALA A 116 -0.37 -10.83 23.52
N CYS A 117 -0.81 -11.59 22.51
CA CYS A 117 -2.15 -12.17 22.42
C CYS A 117 -2.13 -13.67 22.75
N THR A 118 -2.00 -13.99 24.04
CA THR A 118 -1.92 -15.37 24.54
C THR A 118 -3.28 -16.04 24.74
N VAL A 119 -4.38 -15.27 24.69
CA VAL A 119 -5.74 -15.76 24.90
C VAL A 119 -6.48 -15.89 23.57
N GLY A 120 -6.93 -17.11 23.28
CA GLY A 120 -7.63 -17.46 22.04
C GLY A 120 -6.69 -17.84 20.90
N ASN A 121 -7.19 -17.77 19.66
CA ASN A 121 -6.42 -18.16 18.48
C ASN A 121 -5.59 -16.98 17.94
N SER A 122 -4.29 -16.98 18.23
CA SER A 122 -3.36 -15.95 17.78
C SER A 122 -3.22 -15.89 16.25
N LEU A 123 -3.48 -16.97 15.50
CA LEU A 123 -3.42 -16.94 14.04
C LEU A 123 -4.54 -16.07 13.44
N VAL A 124 -5.72 -16.05 14.07
CA VAL A 124 -6.82 -15.17 13.69
C VAL A 124 -6.43 -13.72 13.96
N ASP A 125 -5.87 -13.45 15.14
CA ASP A 125 -5.42 -12.10 15.51
C ASP A 125 -4.32 -11.58 14.57
N ILE A 126 -3.37 -12.45 14.20
CA ILE A 126 -2.33 -12.14 13.19
C ILE A 126 -2.97 -11.80 11.86
N SER A 127 -3.86 -12.66 11.35
CA SER A 127 -4.49 -12.46 10.03
C SER A 127 -5.29 -11.16 9.97
N LEU A 128 -6.02 -10.81 11.03
CA LEU A 128 -6.76 -9.55 11.12
C LEU A 128 -5.81 -8.35 11.11
N ALA A 129 -4.75 -8.38 11.93
CA ALA A 129 -3.80 -7.28 12.01
C ALA A 129 -3.02 -7.07 10.70
N THR A 130 -2.53 -8.15 10.08
CA THR A 130 -1.79 -8.04 8.82
C THR A 130 -2.69 -7.59 7.66
N SER A 131 -3.95 -8.03 7.63
CA SER A 131 -4.94 -7.58 6.63
C SER A 131 -5.34 -6.12 6.84
N LEU A 132 -5.45 -5.68 8.09
CA LEU A 132 -5.70 -4.27 8.40
C LEU A 132 -4.58 -3.38 7.90
N TYR A 133 -3.34 -3.77 8.15
CA TYR A 133 -2.15 -3.05 7.68
C TYR A 133 -2.07 -3.01 6.16
N SER A 134 -2.18 -4.17 5.50
CA SER A 134 -2.07 -4.24 4.04
C SER A 134 -3.24 -3.53 3.36
N GLY A 135 -4.45 -3.65 3.91
CA GLY A 135 -5.65 -2.96 3.44
C GLY A 135 -5.54 -1.45 3.56
N TYR A 136 -5.04 -0.94 4.70
CA TYR A 136 -4.76 0.48 4.89
C TYR A 136 -3.80 1.01 3.82
N CYS A 137 -2.63 0.37 3.66
CA CYS A 137 -1.65 0.81 2.67
C CYS A 137 -2.17 0.71 1.22
N SER A 138 -2.89 -0.36 0.90
CA SER A 138 -3.50 -0.53 -0.43
C SER A 138 -4.57 0.52 -0.72
N SER A 139 -5.34 0.94 0.30
CA SER A 139 -6.35 2.01 0.15
C SER A 139 -5.74 3.37 -0.20
N LEU A 140 -4.45 3.55 0.12
CA LEU A 140 -3.66 4.74 -0.22
C LEU A 140 -2.87 4.58 -1.53
N GLY A 141 -3.01 3.45 -2.23
CA GLY A 141 -2.36 3.17 -3.51
C GLY A 141 -0.98 2.50 -3.41
N PHE A 142 -0.50 2.17 -2.20
CA PHE A 142 0.75 1.46 -2.03
C PHE A 142 0.60 -0.03 -2.36
N GLN A 143 1.63 -0.61 -2.95
CA GLN A 143 1.70 -2.03 -3.25
C GLN A 143 2.93 -2.63 -2.58
N ALA A 144 2.77 -3.83 -2.02
CA ALA A 144 3.89 -4.56 -1.46
C ALA A 144 4.91 -4.88 -2.57
N ALA A 145 6.19 -4.92 -2.21
CA ALA A 145 7.21 -5.38 -3.14
C ALA A 145 6.87 -6.82 -3.55
N THR A 146 6.64 -7.03 -4.85
CA THR A 146 6.62 -8.39 -5.39
C THR A 146 7.99 -8.98 -5.15
N ALA A 147 8.05 -10.18 -4.57
CA ALA A 147 9.31 -10.92 -4.55
C ALA A 147 9.74 -11.10 -6.01
N GLU A 148 10.78 -10.36 -6.44
CA GLU A 148 11.46 -10.68 -7.68
C GLU A 148 11.98 -12.10 -7.51
N VAL A 149 11.35 -13.05 -8.20
CA VAL A 149 11.97 -14.37 -8.39
C VAL A 149 13.21 -14.08 -9.21
N PRO A 150 14.44 -14.24 -8.69
CA PRO A 150 15.62 -14.04 -9.52
C PRO A 150 15.49 -14.99 -10.71
N ALA A 151 15.51 -14.43 -11.92
CA ALA A 151 15.53 -15.23 -13.13
C ALA A 151 16.78 -16.11 -13.06
N LYS A 152 16.59 -17.41 -12.79
CA LYS A 152 17.68 -18.39 -12.79
C LYS A 152 18.08 -18.63 -14.24
N THR A 153 18.98 -17.80 -14.78
CA THR A 153 19.68 -18.12 -16.02
C THR A 153 20.46 -19.41 -15.79
N THR A 154 19.95 -20.50 -16.34
CA THR A 154 20.69 -21.75 -16.39
C THR A 154 21.71 -21.55 -17.51
N ALA A 155 22.97 -21.31 -17.17
CA ALA A 155 24.03 -21.36 -18.16
C ALA A 155 24.11 -22.82 -18.65
N ASP A 156 23.59 -23.06 -19.84
CA ASP A 156 23.78 -24.33 -20.54
C ASP A 156 25.23 -24.39 -21.03
N THR A 157 26.09 -25.03 -20.23
CA THR A 157 27.44 -25.40 -20.63
C THR A 157 27.36 -26.60 -21.58
N ARG A 158 26.82 -26.42 -22.79
CA ARG A 158 26.98 -27.36 -23.91
C ARG A 158 26.67 -26.69 -25.25
N GLY A 159 27.65 -25.96 -25.75
CA GLY A 159 27.63 -25.40 -27.10
C GLY A 159 29.04 -25.12 -27.59
N THR A 160 29.81 -26.18 -27.80
CA THR A 160 31.08 -26.17 -28.53
C THR A 160 30.96 -25.30 -29.78
N MET A 161 31.71 -24.19 -29.83
CA MET A 161 31.92 -23.44 -31.06
C MET A 161 32.62 -24.34 -32.09
N ALA A 162 31.90 -24.74 -33.13
CA ALA A 162 32.50 -25.20 -34.38
C ALA A 162 32.58 -24.01 -35.34
N THR A 163 33.79 -23.49 -35.51
CA THR A 163 34.13 -22.50 -36.55
C THR A 163 34.32 -23.23 -37.87
N THR A 164 33.48 -22.92 -38.87
CA THR A 164 33.71 -23.30 -40.28
C THR A 164 33.89 -22.02 -41.08
N THR A 165 35.11 -21.81 -41.57
CA THR A 165 35.49 -20.76 -42.51
C THR A 165 35.33 -21.30 -43.93
N ILE A 166 34.75 -20.48 -44.81
CA ILE A 166 34.64 -20.69 -46.27
C ILE A 166 35.88 -20.11 -46.93
#